data_AF-A0A346NRA0-F1
#
_entry.id   AF-A0A346NRA0-F1
#
_cell.length_a   1.000
_cell.length_b   1.000
_cell.length_c   1.000
_cell.angle_alpha   90.00
_cell.angle_beta   90.00
_cell.angle_gamma   90.00
#
_symmetry.space_group_name_H-M   'P 1'
#
loop_
_entity.id
_entity.type
_entity.pdbx_description
1 polymer ?
#
loop_
_entity_poly.entity_id
_entity_poly.type
_entity_poly.pdbx_seq_one_letter_code
_entity_poly.pdbx_strand_id
1 'polypeptide(L)' 'MTDKIAIRLERTGERVATDTAAAIDFIPFHSASRHFFSGKALTVVRAKHAKPGRTTVGVTVKELPPQQVFLTGIH' A
#
# COMPACT_ATOMS: atom_id res chain seq x y z
N MET A 1 -11.82 -14.87 -9.70
CA MET A 1 -11.74 -14.42 -8.30
C MET A 1 -10.74 -13.28 -8.26
N THR A 2 -11.15 -12.06 -7.92
CA THR A 2 -10.24 -10.91 -7.94
C THR A 2 -9.71 -10.72 -6.54
N ASP A 3 -8.53 -11.28 -6.27
CA ASP A 3 -7.91 -11.16 -4.95
C ASP A 3 -7.60 -9.69 -4.69
N LYS A 4 -8.16 -9.16 -3.61
CA LYS A 4 -7.91 -7.80 -3.16
C LYS A 4 -6.71 -7.81 -2.23
N ILE A 5 -5.80 -6.87 -2.44
CA ILE A 5 -4.82 -6.53 -1.42
C ILE A 5 -5.47 -5.59 -0.42
N ALA A 6 -5.15 -5.75 0.85
CA ALA A 6 -5.35 -4.74 1.87
C ALA A 6 -3.97 -4.26 2.33
N ILE A 7 -3.74 -2.95 2.23
CA ILE A 7 -2.50 -2.33 2.65
C ILE A 7 -2.75 -1.72 4.02
N ARG A 8 -1.93 -2.12 5.00
CA ARG A 8 -1.88 -1.51 6.33
C ARG A 8 -0.59 -0.73 6.44
N LEU A 9 -0.69 0.54 6.82
CA LEU A 9 0.46 1.35 7.18
C LEU A 9 0.50 1.54 8.68
N GLU A 10 1.69 1.40 9.24
CA GLU A 10 1.93 1.73 10.64
C GLU A 10 2.98 2.83 10.75
N ARG A 11 2.83 3.65 11.80
CA ARG A 11 3.79 4.67 12.26
C ARG A 11 3.82 5.95 11.41
N THR A 12 5.02 6.37 10.97
CA THR A 12 5.35 7.75 10.60
C THR A 12 4.98 8.12 9.17
N GLY A 13 4.53 7.16 8.35
CA GLY A 13 4.08 7.39 6.98
C GLY A 13 2.56 7.55 6.85
N GLU A 14 2.14 7.98 5.67
CA GLU A 14 0.74 7.98 5.24
C GLU A 14 0.61 7.46 3.82
N ARG A 15 -0.52 6.81 3.52
CA ARG A 15 -0.81 6.33 2.17
C ARG A 15 -1.41 7.48 1.39
N VAL A 16 -0.80 7.77 0.24
CA VAL A 16 -1.30 8.81 -0.67
C VAL A 16 -2.18 8.19 -1.75
N ALA A 17 -1.76 7.04 -2.29
CA ALA A 17 -2.48 6.39 -3.38
C ALA A 17 -2.21 4.88 -3.44
N THR A 18 -3.09 4.18 -4.15
CA THR A 18 -2.96 2.80 -4.63
C THR A 18 -3.38 2.76 -6.08
N ASP A 19 -2.68 1.98 -6.89
CA ASP A 19 -2.94 1.89 -8.32
C ASP A 19 -2.55 0.51 -8.86
N THR A 20 -3.16 0.15 -9.98
CA THR A 20 -2.91 -1.08 -10.75
C THR A 20 -2.76 -0.81 -12.24
N ALA A 21 -3.00 0.43 -12.68
CA ALA A 21 -3.13 0.82 -14.09
C ALA A 21 -4.25 0.08 -14.86
N ALA A 22 -5.15 -0.61 -14.16
CA ALA A 22 -6.31 -1.24 -14.79
C ALA A 22 -7.35 -0.16 -15.15
N ALA A 23 -7.54 0.08 -16.45
CA ALA A 23 -8.48 1.09 -16.96
C ALA A 23 -9.94 0.86 -16.51
N ILE A 24 -10.28 -0.37 -16.12
CA ILE A 24 -11.62 -0.78 -15.66
C ILE A 24 -11.75 -0.83 -14.12
N ASP A 25 -10.72 -0.44 -13.36
CA ASP A 25 -10.74 -0.46 -11.90
C ASP A 25 -11.15 0.91 -11.33
N PHE A 26 -12.43 1.03 -10.98
CA PHE A 26 -13.02 2.26 -10.46
C PHE A 26 -12.83 2.47 -8.94
N ILE A 27 -12.01 1.65 -8.27
CA ILE A 27 -11.66 1.89 -6.87
C ILE A 27 -10.97 3.27 -6.75
N PRO A 28 -11.29 4.10 -5.75
CA PRO A 28 -10.61 5.38 -5.58
C PRO A 28 -9.12 5.21 -5.30
N PHE A 29 -8.26 6.07 -5.86
CA PHE A 29 -6.80 5.99 -5.66
C PHE A 29 -6.41 6.01 -4.17
N HIS A 30 -7.10 6.77 -3.32
CA HIS A 30 -6.79 6.85 -1.89
C HIS A 30 -7.25 5.61 -1.08
N SER A 31 -7.88 4.63 -1.72
CA SER A 31 -8.36 3.41 -1.06
C SER A 31 -7.23 2.63 -0.38
N ALA A 32 -7.58 1.95 0.72
CA ALA A 32 -6.68 1.02 1.41
C ALA A 32 -6.55 -0.35 0.77
N SER A 33 -7.46 -0.64 -0.16
CA SER A 33 -7.57 -1.93 -0.79
C SER A 33 -7.71 -1.76 -2.29
N ARG A 34 -7.08 -2.67 -3.04
CA ARG A 34 -7.02 -2.65 -4.49
C ARG A 34 -7.10 -4.07 -5.02
N HIS A 35 -7.70 -4.26 -6.20
CA HIS A 35 -7.54 -5.51 -6.93
C HIS A 35 -6.11 -5.64 -7.46
N PHE A 36 -5.65 -6.86 -7.76
CA PHE A 36 -4.47 -7.00 -8.61
C PHE A 36 -4.83 -6.82 -10.08
N PHE A 37 -3.87 -6.30 -10.86
CA PHE A 37 -3.89 -6.35 -12.31
C PHE A 37 -2.60 -7.01 -12.80
N SER A 38 -2.71 -8.09 -13.57
CA SER A 38 -1.56 -8.90 -14.02
C SER A 38 -0.63 -9.32 -12.86
N GLY A 39 -1.22 -9.66 -11.71
CA GLY A 39 -0.50 -10.08 -10.50
C GLY A 39 0.25 -8.95 -9.78
N LYS A 40 -0.03 -7.68 -10.08
CA LYS A 40 0.64 -6.53 -9.45
C LYS A 40 -0.35 -5.48 -8.98
N ALA A 41 0.08 -4.73 -7.98
CA ALA A 41 -0.58 -3.55 -7.44
C ALA A 41 0.50 -2.68 -6.79
N LEU A 42 0.28 -1.37 -6.78
CA LEU A 42 1.19 -0.35 -6.28
C LEU A 42 0.54 0.39 -5.11
N THR A 43 1.36 0.76 -4.12
CA THR A 43 0.99 1.73 -3.09
C THR A 43 2.03 2.84 -3.05
N VAL A 44 1.56 4.08 -2.94
CA VAL A 44 2.41 5.26 -2.76
C VAL A 44 2.30 5.70 -1.30
N VAL A 45 3.44 5.75 -0.63
CA VAL A 45 3.55 6.14 0.78
C VAL A 45 4.38 7.41 0.86
N ARG A 46 3.92 8.37 1.65
CA ARG A 46 4.63 9.62 1.93
C ARG A 46 5.07 9.62 3.39
N ALA A 47 6.30 10.05 3.64
CA ALA A 47 6.77 10.30 5.00
C ALA A 47 6.11 11.56 5.57
N LYS A 48 5.71 11.54 6.85
CA LYS A 48 5.20 12.75 7.51
C LYS A 48 6.36 13.68 7.86
N HIS A 49 6.18 14.96 7.57
CA HIS A 49 7.17 16.00 7.85
C HIS A 49 7.59 15.99 9.33
N ALA A 50 8.89 16.18 9.58
CA ALA A 50 9.50 16.25 10.92
C ALA A 50 9.24 15.03 11.84
N LYS A 51 8.94 13.87 11.26
CA LYS A 51 8.86 12.59 11.99
C LYS A 51 9.91 11.60 11.48
N PRO A 52 11.20 11.82 11.81
CA PRO A 52 12.24 10.84 11.51
C PRO A 52 11.85 9.51 12.16
N GLY A 53 12.03 8.41 11.43
CA GLY A 53 11.67 7.09 11.90
C GLY A 53 11.35 6.12 10.78
N ARG A 54 11.09 4.88 11.19
CA ARG A 54 10.78 3.77 10.30
C ARG A 54 9.27 3.68 10.08
N THR A 55 8.86 3.73 8.82
CA THR A 55 7.50 3.39 8.41
C THR A 55 7.46 1.90 8.08
N THR A 56 6.50 1.17 8.66
CA THR A 56 6.23 -0.22 8.30
C THR A 56 5.05 -0.27 7.36
N VAL A 57 5.26 -0.87 6.18
CA VAL A 57 4.22 -1.12 5.18
C VAL A 57 3.88 -2.60 5.22
N GLY A 58 2.68 -2.93 5.69
CA GLY A 58 2.14 -4.28 5.69
C GLY A 58 1.17 -4.48 4.52
N VAL A 59 1.24 -5.65 3.89
CA VAL A 59 0.31 -6.08 2.84
C VAL A 59 -0.29 -7.41 3.23
N THR A 60 -1.61 -7.49 3.19
CA THR A 60 -2.36 -8.74 3.37
C THR A 60 -3.17 -9.05 2.13
N VAL A 61 -3.21 -10.32 1.78
CA VAL A 61 -4.03 -10.88 0.71
C VAL A 61 -4.70 -12.12 1.29
N LYS A 62 -5.96 -12.37 0.94
CA LYS A 62 -6.65 -13.58 1.40
C LYS A 62 -5.83 -14.80 0.99
N GLU A 63 -5.69 -15.76 1.91
CA GLU A 63 -4.99 -17.04 1.71
C GLU A 63 -3.48 -16.95 1.42
N LEU A 64 -2.86 -15.77 1.52
CA LEU A 64 -1.41 -15.62 1.45
C LEU A 64 -0.83 -15.16 2.81
N PRO A 65 0.38 -15.62 3.17
CA PRO A 65 1.08 -15.09 4.33
C PRO A 65 1.27 -13.57 4.21
N PRO A 66 1.02 -12.81 5.28
CA PRO A 66 1.20 -11.36 5.28
C PRO A 66 2.66 -11.00 4.99
N GLN A 67 2.87 -9.95 4.20
CA GLN A 67 4.19 -9.44 3.86
C GLN A 67 4.41 -8.05 4.45
N GLN A 68 5.65 -7.74 4.79
CA GLN A 68 6.02 -6.43 5.34
C GLN A 68 7.29 -5.89 4.68
N VAL A 69 7.29 -4.58 4.45
CA VAL A 69 8.44 -3.82 3.98
C VAL A 69 8.65 -2.63 4.92
N PHE A 70 9.90 -2.23 5.07
CA PHE A 70 10.28 -1.12 5.93
C PHE A 70 10.89 0.00 5.13
N LEU A 71 10.36 1.21 5.32
CA LEU A 71 10.85 2.42 4.71
C LEU A 71 11.52 3.26 5.79
N THR A 72 12.81 3.54 5.61
CA THR A 72 13.57 4.43 6.48
C THR A 72 13.68 5.78 5.79
N GLY A 73 13.00 6.80 6.33
CA GLY A 73 13.18 8.17 5.88
C GLY A 73 14.40 8.79 6.56
N ILE A 74 15.32 9.35 5.76
CA ILE A 74 16.34 10.27 6.23
C ILE A 74 15.76 11.67 5.97
N HIS A 75 15.48 12.42 7.04
CA HIS A 75 15.04 13.81 6.99
C HIS A 75 16.15 14.69 7.51
#